data_AF-A0A7Y4VK72-F1
#
_entry.id   AF-A0A7Y4VK72-F1
#
_cell.length_a   1.000
_cell.length_b   1.000
_cell.length_c   1.000
_cell.angle_alpha   90.00
_cell.angle_beta   90.00
_cell.angle_gamma   90.00
#
_symmetry.space_group_name_H-M   'P 1'
#
loop_
_entity.id
_entity.type
_entity.pdbx_description
1 polymer ?
#
loop_
_entity_poly.entity_id
_entity_poly.type
_entity_poly.pdbx_seq_one_letter_code
_entity_poly.pdbx_strand_id
1 'polypeptide(L)'
;MDKLLNLGRWIFPASFIMYVGLHFGKPDVGAAFVPDYIPFPYFWNYFTAVCIILFIVSAISARYDKLAYTLMALYVLLMALLVHLPRAMGYELGTEMMAADLAREKELEMVNFFRNIMVIGALLAFAKFVAKDKRMVG
;
A
#
# COMPACT_ATOMS: atom_id res chain seq x y z
N MET A 1 -25.36 15.18 7.50
CA MET A 1 -24.03 14.74 7.97
C MET A 1 -23.78 13.28 7.61
N ASP A 2 -24.68 12.37 7.96
CA ASP A 2 -24.47 10.91 7.78
C ASP A 2 -24.22 10.47 6.33
N LYS A 3 -24.89 11.06 5.34
CA LYS A 3 -24.62 10.75 3.92
C LYS A 3 -23.18 11.05 3.53
N LEU A 4 -22.63 12.16 4.03
CA LEU A 4 -21.24 12.57 3.78
C LEU A 4 -20.27 11.65 4.52
N LEU A 5 -20.53 11.34 5.79
CA LEU A 5 -19.69 10.42 6.58
C LEU A 5 -19.66 9.01 5.98
N ASN A 6 -20.79 8.55 5.45
CA ASN A 6 -20.90 7.26 4.76
C ASN A 6 -20.10 7.20 3.45
N LEU A 7 -19.63 8.31 2.88
CA LEU A 7 -18.75 8.26 1.72
C LEU A 7 -17.37 7.70 2.05
N GLY A 8 -16.93 7.76 3.31
CA GLY A 8 -15.63 7.27 3.73
C GLY A 8 -15.39 5.80 3.37
N ARG A 9 -16.42 4.95 3.47
CA ARG A 9 -16.33 3.52 3.09
C ARG A 9 -16.01 3.29 1.60
N TRP A 10 -16.27 4.28 0.75
CA TRP A 10 -16.03 4.22 -0.69
C TRP A 10 -14.76 4.98 -1.07
N ILE A 11 -14.62 6.21 -0.58
CA ILE A 11 -13.48 7.09 -0.92
C ILE A 11 -12.16 6.46 -0.48
N PHE A 12 -12.11 5.90 0.74
CA PHE A 12 -10.85 5.37 1.27
C PHE A 12 -10.31 4.19 0.45
N PRO A 13 -11.05 3.08 0.21
CA PRO A 13 -10.58 2.04 -0.69
C PRO A 13 -10.35 2.52 -2.12
N ALA A 14 -11.24 3.35 -2.67
CA ALA A 14 -11.12 3.84 -4.04
C ALA A 14 -9.85 4.67 -4.26
N SER A 15 -9.33 5.35 -3.23
CA SER A 15 -8.07 6.09 -3.32
C SER A 15 -6.88 5.22 -3.73
N PHE A 16 -6.96 3.90 -3.49
CA PHE A 16 -5.90 2.96 -3.88
C PHE A 16 -5.84 2.70 -5.39
N ILE A 17 -6.84 3.15 -6.17
CA ILE A 17 -6.85 2.97 -7.63
C ILE A 17 -5.65 3.63 -8.31
N MET A 18 -5.14 4.73 -7.72
CA MET A 18 -3.92 5.38 -8.19
C MET A 18 -2.74 4.40 -8.20
N TYR A 19 -2.58 3.58 -7.17
CA TYR A 19 -1.49 2.58 -7.09
C TYR A 19 -1.64 1.50 -8.15
N VAL A 20 -2.87 1.06 -8.45
CA VAL A 20 -3.13 0.14 -9.56
C VAL A 20 -2.64 0.76 -10.88
N GLY A 21 -3.01 2.02 -11.14
CA GLY A 21 -2.54 2.76 -12.31
C GLY A 21 -1.02 2.88 -12.38
N LEU A 22 -0.35 3.11 -11.25
CA LEU A 22 1.12 3.19 -11.19
C LEU A 22 1.79 1.84 -11.48
N HIS A 23 1.29 0.73 -10.92
CA HIS A 23 1.88 -0.58 -11.16
C HIS A 23 1.79 -1.04 -12.62
N PHE A 24 0.71 -0.68 -13.33
CA PHE A 24 0.55 -0.99 -14.75
C PHE A 24 1.19 0.05 -15.68
N GLY A 25 1.10 1.33 -15.33
CA GLY A 25 1.56 2.44 -16.17
C GLY A 25 3.05 2.79 -16.00
N LYS A 26 3.66 2.42 -14.86
CA LYS A 26 5.09 2.61 -14.57
C LYS A 26 5.67 1.35 -13.91
N PRO A 27 5.66 0.21 -14.60
CA PRO A 27 6.06 -1.07 -14.02
C PRO A 27 7.52 -1.07 -13.55
N ASP A 28 8.42 -0.36 -14.25
CA ASP A 28 9.83 -0.26 -13.88
C ASP A 28 10.02 0.40 -12.51
N VAL A 29 9.20 1.42 -12.22
CA VAL A 29 9.21 2.11 -10.91
C VAL A 29 8.80 1.14 -9.82
N GLY A 30 7.71 0.40 -10.01
CA GLY A 30 7.24 -0.58 -9.03
C GLY A 30 8.19 -1.77 -8.86
N ALA A 31 8.78 -2.26 -9.95
CA ALA A 31 9.81 -3.30 -9.93
C ALA A 31 11.07 -2.83 -9.17
N ALA A 32 11.45 -1.56 -9.32
CA ALA A 32 12.56 -0.99 -8.59
C ALA A 32 12.32 -0.92 -7.08
N PHE A 33 11.07 -1.01 -6.57
CA PHE A 33 10.77 -1.09 -5.14
C PHE A 33 10.96 -2.50 -4.53
N VAL A 34 11.13 -3.53 -5.37
CA VAL A 34 11.36 -4.89 -4.89
C VAL A 34 12.82 -5.00 -4.44
N PRO A 35 13.10 -5.43 -3.19
CA PRO A 35 14.47 -5.61 -2.71
C PRO A 35 15.27 -6.56 -3.59
N ASP A 36 16.57 -6.30 -3.75
CA ASP A 36 17.45 -6.99 -4.70
C ASP A 36 17.58 -8.52 -4.47
N TYR A 37 17.41 -8.96 -3.23
CA TYR A 37 17.44 -10.36 -2.82
C TYR A 37 16.12 -11.11 -3.15
N ILE A 38 15.08 -10.42 -3.62
CA ILE A 38 13.83 -11.04 -4.06
C ILE A 38 13.83 -11.17 -5.60
N PRO A 39 13.76 -12.39 -6.15
CA PRO A 39 13.80 -12.58 -7.60
C PRO A 39 12.49 -12.15 -8.26
N PHE A 40 12.56 -11.91 -9.57
CA PHE A 40 11.43 -11.59 -10.45
C PHE A 40 10.67 -10.30 -10.05
N PRO A 41 11.34 -9.13 -10.01
CA PRO A 41 10.74 -7.90 -9.50
C PRO A 41 9.45 -7.47 -10.23
N TYR A 42 9.38 -7.69 -11.55
CA TYR A 42 8.17 -7.43 -12.33
C TYR A 42 6.98 -8.31 -11.95
N PHE A 43 7.23 -9.58 -11.58
CA PHE A 43 6.16 -10.46 -11.11
C PHE A 43 5.52 -9.90 -9.85
N TRP A 44 6.33 -9.49 -8.87
CA TRP A 44 5.83 -8.90 -7.62
C TRP A 44 5.12 -7.57 -7.86
N ASN A 45 5.62 -6.73 -8.78
CA ASN A 45 4.94 -5.49 -9.18
C ASN A 45 3.49 -5.77 -9.67
N TYR A 46 3.31 -6.70 -10.61
CA TYR A 46 1.98 -7.00 -11.14
C TYR A 46 1.11 -7.79 -10.16
N PHE A 47 1.72 -8.70 -9.38
CA PHE A 47 1.02 -9.44 -8.33
C PHE A 47 0.43 -8.49 -7.27
N THR A 48 1.22 -7.51 -6.83
CA THR A 48 0.76 -6.44 -5.95
C THR A 48 -0.40 -5.66 -6.56
N ALA A 49 -0.34 -5.30 -7.85
CA ALA A 49 -1.43 -4.61 -8.53
C ALA A 49 -2.75 -5.40 -8.46
N VAL A 50 -2.68 -6.72 -8.69
CA VAL A 50 -3.83 -7.63 -8.58
C VAL A 50 -4.35 -7.67 -7.14
N CYS A 51 -3.47 -7.77 -6.14
CA CYS A 51 -3.84 -7.74 -4.73
C CYS A 51 -4.55 -6.44 -4.33
N ILE A 52 -4.10 -5.29 -4.85
CA ILE A 52 -4.75 -3.99 -4.61
C ILE A 52 -6.15 -3.96 -5.27
N ILE A 53 -6.29 -4.46 -6.50
CA ILE A 53 -7.60 -4.57 -7.15
C ILE A 53 -8.55 -5.43 -6.32
N LEU A 54 -8.10 -6.61 -5.87
CA LEU A 54 -8.89 -7.51 -5.04
C LEU A 54 -9.29 -6.85 -3.70
N PHE A 55 -8.39 -6.09 -3.09
CA PHE A 55 -8.69 -5.29 -1.91
C PHE A 55 -9.81 -4.27 -2.18
N ILE A 56 -9.70 -3.48 -3.25
CA ILE A 56 -10.68 -2.47 -3.63
C ILE A 56 -12.05 -3.11 -3.86
N VAL A 57 -12.11 -4.18 -4.66
CA VAL A 57 -13.36 -4.89 -4.98
C VAL A 57 -13.99 -5.49 -3.72
N SER A 58 -13.19 -6.13 -2.87
CA SER A 58 -13.64 -6.70 -1.59
C SER A 58 -14.22 -5.65 -0.65
N ALA A 59 -13.51 -4.54 -0.45
CA ALA A 59 -13.93 -3.45 0.42
C ALA A 59 -15.20 -2.74 -0.07
N ILE A 60 -15.30 -2.46 -1.38
CA ILE A 60 -16.45 -1.81 -2.01
C ILE A 60 -17.69 -2.72 -1.98
N SER A 61 -17.52 -4.00 -2.31
CA SER A 61 -18.62 -4.99 -2.29
C SER A 61 -19.01 -5.45 -0.88
N ALA A 62 -18.24 -5.06 0.15
CA ALA A 62 -18.40 -5.50 1.53
C ALA A 62 -18.36 -7.04 1.69
N ARG A 63 -17.56 -7.72 0.84
CA ARG A 63 -17.44 -9.18 0.81
C ARG A 63 -15.98 -9.56 1.00
N TYR A 64 -15.68 -10.22 2.12
CA TYR A 64 -14.31 -10.45 2.61
C TYR A 64 -13.60 -9.13 2.98
N ASP A 65 -14.36 -8.06 3.22
CA ASP A 65 -13.82 -6.72 3.45
C ASP A 65 -12.92 -6.68 4.68
N LYS A 66 -13.32 -7.31 5.79
CA LYS A 66 -12.50 -7.40 7.01
C LYS A 66 -11.14 -8.05 6.70
N LEU A 67 -11.14 -9.20 6.04
CA LEU A 67 -9.90 -9.89 5.64
C LEU A 67 -9.05 -9.02 4.71
N ALA A 68 -9.68 -8.38 3.71
CA ALA A 68 -8.98 -7.55 2.74
C ALA A 68 -8.33 -6.32 3.39
N TYR A 69 -9.02 -5.62 4.30
CA TYR A 69 -8.44 -4.53 5.07
C TYR A 69 -7.27 -5.00 5.93
N THR A 70 -7.38 -6.15 6.60
CA THR A 70 -6.29 -6.71 7.42
C THR A 70 -5.08 -7.10 6.58
N LEU A 71 -5.27 -7.77 5.44
CA LEU A 71 -4.19 -8.15 4.53
C LEU A 71 -3.55 -6.93 3.89
N MET A 72 -4.33 -5.92 3.51
CA MET A 72 -3.79 -4.67 3.00
C MET A 72 -2.99 -3.93 4.09
N ALA A 73 -3.45 -3.94 5.35
CA ALA A 73 -2.69 -3.37 6.47
C ALA A 73 -1.35 -4.09 6.67
N LEU A 74 -1.36 -5.43 6.61
CA LEU A 74 -0.14 -6.24 6.66
C LEU A 74 0.79 -5.91 5.49
N TYR A 75 0.27 -5.81 4.27
CA TYR A 75 1.05 -5.47 3.09
C TYR A 75 1.71 -4.08 3.24
N VAL A 76 0.97 -3.06 3.67
CA VAL A 76 1.51 -1.71 3.88
C VAL A 76 2.55 -1.70 5.00
N LEU A 77 2.39 -2.53 6.04
CA LEU A 77 3.40 -2.74 7.08
C LEU A 77 4.68 -3.35 6.51
N LEU A 78 4.57 -4.36 5.66
CA LEU A 78 5.72 -4.95 4.97
C LEU A 78 6.41 -3.92 4.07
N MET A 79 5.67 -3.07 3.35
CA MET A 79 6.27 -1.98 2.56
C MET A 79 6.98 -0.95 3.45
N ALA A 80 6.40 -0.62 4.62
CA ALA A 80 7.06 0.28 5.57
C ALA A 80 8.42 -0.30 6.04
N LEU A 81 8.44 -1.57 6.45
CA LEU A 81 9.60 -2.19 7.07
C LEU A 81 10.66 -2.70 6.08
N LEU A 82 10.24 -3.25 4.94
CA LEU A 82 11.14 -3.90 3.99
C LEU A 82 11.61 -2.96 2.86
N VAL A 83 10.91 -1.85 2.64
CA VAL A 83 11.17 -0.96 1.51
C VAL A 83 11.50 0.45 1.99
N HIS A 84 10.55 1.15 2.60
CA HIS A 84 10.73 2.56 2.93
C HIS A 84 11.74 2.79 4.06
N LEU A 85 11.74 1.95 5.10
CA LEU A 85 12.69 2.08 6.20
C LEU A 85 14.15 1.83 5.75
N PRO A 86 14.49 0.72 5.05
CA PRO A 86 15.84 0.52 4.51
C PRO A 86 16.30 1.65 3.59
N ARG A 87 15.41 2.16 2.73
CA ARG A 87 15.72 3.30 1.84
C ARG A 87 15.95 4.60 2.58
N ALA A 88 15.13 4.90 3.58
CA ALA A 88 15.36 6.05 4.45
C ALA A 88 16.72 5.96 5.18
N MET A 89 17.21 4.75 5.43
CA MET A 89 18.54 4.50 6.02
C MET A 89 19.68 4.54 4.99
N GLY A 90 19.40 4.54 3.69
CA GLY A 90 20.40 4.61 2.62
C GLY A 90 20.67 3.30 1.88
N TYR A 91 19.89 2.23 2.15
CA TYR A 91 20.00 0.94 1.46
C TYR A 91 19.00 0.84 0.30
N GLU A 92 19.20 -0.07 -0.65
CA GLU A 92 18.26 -0.35 -1.76
C GLU A 92 17.87 0.88 -2.63
N LEU A 93 18.65 1.97 -2.54
CA LEU A 93 18.48 3.17 -3.35
C LEU A 93 19.28 2.99 -4.65
N GLY A 94 18.56 2.75 -5.76
CA GLY A 94 19.17 2.64 -7.09
C GLY A 94 19.83 3.95 -7.52
N THR A 95 21.01 3.85 -8.13
CA THR A 95 21.77 4.99 -8.69
C THR A 95 21.02 5.73 -9.80
N GLU A 96 20.02 5.11 -10.44
CA GLU A 96 19.21 5.72 -11.50
C GLU A 96 18.19 6.75 -10.98
N MET A 97 17.82 6.69 -9.69
CA MET A 97 16.94 7.69 -9.06
C MET A 97 17.72 8.92 -8.54
N MET A 98 19.05 8.95 -8.68
CA MET A 98 19.95 10.04 -8.24
C MET A 98 19.90 11.30 -9.13
N ALA A 99 18.73 11.63 -9.72
CA ALA A 99 18.53 12.96 -10.29
C ALA A 99 18.34 14.04 -9.20
N ALA A 100 18.13 13.62 -7.95
CA ALA A 100 18.02 14.47 -6.79
C ALA A 100 19.02 14.09 -5.69
N ASP A 101 19.32 15.07 -4.84
CA ASP A 101 20.16 14.93 -3.65
C ASP A 101 19.76 13.69 -2.83
N LEU A 102 20.71 12.79 -2.57
CA LEU A 102 20.52 11.58 -1.76
C LEU A 102 19.89 11.89 -0.39
N ALA A 103 20.22 13.04 0.21
CA ALA A 103 19.62 13.46 1.46
C ALA A 103 18.09 13.64 1.32
N ARG A 104 17.65 14.26 0.22
CA ARG A 104 16.22 14.47 -0.08
C ARG A 104 15.49 13.16 -0.31
N GLU A 105 16.09 12.20 -1.02
CA GLU A 105 15.46 10.88 -1.23
C GLU A 105 15.26 10.13 0.08
N LYS A 106 16.28 10.14 0.97
CA LYS A 106 16.16 9.53 2.30
C LYS A 106 15.05 10.18 3.14
N GLU A 107 14.92 11.50 3.07
CA GLU A 107 13.83 12.24 3.73
C GLU A 107 12.45 11.85 3.16
N LEU A 108 12.31 11.78 1.83
CA LEU A 108 11.06 11.35 1.18
C LEU A 108 10.68 9.92 1.56
N GLU A 109 11.64 9.02 1.67
CA GLU A 109 11.41 7.64 2.09
C GLU A 109 11.02 7.55 3.57
N MET A 110 11.59 8.41 4.42
CA MET A 110 11.13 8.54 5.82
C MET A 110 9.69 9.07 5.89
N VAL A 111 9.32 10.04 5.04
CA VAL A 111 7.93 10.51 4.92
C VAL A 111 7.01 9.39 4.48
N ASN A 112 7.43 8.55 3.52
CA ASN A 112 6.65 7.38 3.09
C ASN A 112 6.50 6.34 4.20
N PHE A 113 7.54 6.10 5.01
CA PHE A 113 7.48 5.22 6.17
C PHE A 113 6.37 5.65 7.13
N PHE A 114 6.37 6.91 7.58
CA PHE A 114 5.33 7.43 8.47
C PHE A 114 3.94 7.50 7.80
N ARG A 115 3.88 7.79 6.50
CA ARG A 115 2.64 7.71 5.72
C ARG A 115 2.05 6.31 5.78
N ASN A 116 2.88 5.27 5.63
CA ASN A 116 2.43 3.89 5.74
C ASN A 116 1.91 3.57 7.14
N ILE A 117 2.55 4.06 8.21
CA ILE A 117 2.02 3.90 9.59
C ILE A 117 0.61 4.50 9.73
N MET A 118 0.37 5.70 9.20
CA MET A 118 -0.96 6.32 9.19
C MET A 118 -1.98 5.47 8.42
N VAL A 119 -1.60 5.00 7.23
CA VAL A 119 -2.48 4.18 6.37
C VAL A 119 -2.79 2.83 7.02
N ILE A 120 -1.84 2.19 7.70
CA ILE A 120 -2.05 0.95 8.47
C ILE A 120 -3.09 1.18 9.56
N GLY A 121 -2.96 2.25 10.34
CA GLY A 121 -3.94 2.62 11.37
C GLY A 121 -5.35 2.80 10.78
N ALA A 122 -5.46 3.48 9.64
CA ALA A 122 -6.73 3.65 8.94
C ALA A 122 -7.30 2.32 8.43
N LEU A 123 -6.49 1.47 7.80
CA LEU A 123 -6.91 0.14 7.32
C LEU A 123 -7.43 -0.74 8.45
N LEU A 124 -6.73 -0.77 9.59
CA LEU A 124 -7.15 -1.54 10.77
C LEU A 124 -8.42 -0.97 11.42
N ALA A 125 -8.56 0.36 11.47
CA ALA A 125 -9.79 1.00 11.93
C ALA A 125 -10.98 0.65 11.01
N PHE A 126 -10.78 0.65 9.70
CA PHE A 126 -11.81 0.23 8.74
C PHE A 126 -12.15 -1.26 8.88
N ALA A 127 -11.15 -2.13 9.06
CA ALA A 127 -11.36 -3.55 9.33
C ALA A 127 -12.23 -3.77 10.58
N LYS A 128 -12.04 -2.95 11.63
CA LYS A 128 -12.74 -3.09 12.91
C LYS A 128 -14.13 -2.47 12.92
N PHE A 129 -14.29 -1.27 12.33
CA PHE A 129 -15.48 -0.43 12.54
C PHE A 129 -16.34 -0.24 11.29
N VAL A 130 -15.79 -0.47 10.09
CA VAL A 130 -16.48 -0.21 8.81
C VAL A 130 -16.83 -1.51 8.09
N ALA A 131 -15.95 -2.50 8.18
CA ALA A 131 -16.13 -3.81 7.56
C ALA A 131 -17.40 -4.51 8.05
N LYS A 132 -18.12 -5.17 7.14
CA LYS A 132 -19.40 -5.82 7.42
C LYS A 132 -19.30 -7.34 7.47
N ASP A 133 -18.24 -7.90 6.91
CA ASP A 133 -18.05 -9.34 6.84
C ASP A 133 -17.79 -9.95 8.24
N LYS A 134 -18.56 -11.01 8.56
CA LYS A 134 -18.51 -11.70 9.85
C LYS A 134 -17.77 -13.04 9.82
N ARG A 135 -17.26 -13.46 8.66
CA ARG A 135 -16.61 -14.77 8.49
C ARG A 135 -15.27 -14.86 9.22
N MET A 136 -14.59 -13.73 9.35
CA MET A 136 -13.39 -13.61 10.18
C MET A 136 -13.79 -13.09 11.57
N VAL A 137 -13.64 -13.95 12.58
CA VAL A 137 -13.91 -13.61 13.98
C VAL A 137 -12.61 -13.13 14.61
N GLY A 138 -12.63 -11.87 15.05
CA GLY A 138 -11.51 -11.08 15.57
C GLY A 138 -11.94 -9.64 15.71
#